data_AF-A0A0G4KMK0-F1
#
_entry.id   AF-A0A0G4KMK0-F1
#
_cell.length_a   1.000
_cell.length_b   1.000
_cell.length_c   1.000
_cell.angle_alpha   90.00
_cell.angle_beta   90.00
_cell.angle_gamma   90.00
#
_symmetry.space_group_name_H-M   'P 1'
#
loop_
_entity.id
_entity.type
_entity.pdbx_description
1 polymer ?
#
loop_
_entity_poly.entity_id
_entity_poly.type
_entity_poly.pdbx_seq_one_letter_code
_entity_poly.pdbx_strand_id
1 'polypeptide(L)'
;MHASRQPSGGSPIEGGHPISTMAPKGVRLRRRARCSGEPRSAAVQSSLRPTRTSSPCAAARCIKLVCCCHWNLAVHPLCSSTTEINRYTLPTFGKTINRSAMALPPKFAGHKLTFTSAATPAASSGDGSPSGLSFEQPHTLEVYLDYVCPFSAKLYKTLFGSVAPAMRQNPAWARRLQVVFRHQVQPWHPSSTLTHEAALAVLRLAPARFFDFSAALFAAQKDYFDVGVVGETRNATYRRLARLASATAGVDEDDVFRLLAISDKPAEDGSLNTGNAVTVDLKLAVKMARLTGVHQPHTLEVYLDYVCPFSAKLYKTLFGSVAPAMRQNPAWARRLQVVFRHQVQPWHPSSTLTHEAALAVLRLAPARFFDFSAALFAAQKDYFDVGVVGETRNATYRRLARLASATAGVDEDDVFRLLAISDKPAEDGSLNTGNAVTVDLKLAVKMARLTGVHVSPTVLLDGVVQGDVSSGWTLEQWTEWLGANIAE
;
A
#
# COMPACT_ATOMS: atom_id res chain seq x y z
N MET A 1 2.70 38.47 85.51
CA MET A 1 3.90 37.82 84.92
C MET A 1 3.45 36.94 83.76
N HIS A 2 4.16 36.91 82.63
CA HIS A 2 4.00 37.87 81.53
C HIS A 2 3.71 37.06 80.24
N ALA A 3 2.66 37.33 79.45
CA ALA A 3 2.48 38.45 78.50
C ALA A 3 3.45 38.35 77.30
N SER A 4 3.08 38.57 76.03
CA SER A 4 1.85 39.09 75.38
C SER A 4 1.92 38.82 73.84
N ARG A 5 0.91 38.95 72.96
CA ARG A 5 -0.49 39.47 73.01
C ARG A 5 -1.34 38.90 71.83
N GLN A 6 -2.67 38.89 71.98
CA GLN A 6 -3.72 38.80 70.93
C GLN A 6 -4.25 40.23 70.60
N PRO A 7 -5.31 40.47 69.77
CA PRO A 7 -6.12 39.61 68.87
C PRO A 7 -5.81 39.95 67.38
N SER A 8 -6.66 40.29 66.38
CA SER A 8 -8.12 40.44 66.09
C SER A 8 -8.29 40.57 64.54
N GLY A 9 -9.45 40.45 63.88
CA GLY A 9 -10.85 40.25 64.31
C GLY A 9 -11.78 41.43 63.97
N GLY A 10 -12.53 41.41 62.84
CA GLY A 10 -13.61 42.37 62.56
C GLY A 10 -13.93 42.69 61.09
N SER A 11 -15.22 42.84 60.79
CA SER A 11 -15.83 43.59 59.66
C SER A 11 -17.01 44.39 60.28
N PRO A 12 -17.43 45.58 59.77
CA PRO A 12 -18.26 45.61 58.55
C PRO A 12 -18.29 46.94 57.71
N ILE A 13 -18.86 46.84 56.49
CA ILE A 13 -19.83 47.75 55.81
C ILE A 13 -19.51 49.25 55.52
N GLU A 14 -19.98 49.69 54.33
CA GLU A 14 -20.14 51.09 53.80
C GLU A 14 -18.89 51.96 53.56
N GLY A 15 -18.86 52.84 52.56
CA GLY A 15 -19.79 53.10 51.44
C GLY A 15 -19.37 54.32 50.60
N GLY A 16 -19.62 54.35 49.28
CA GLY A 16 -19.30 55.54 48.44
C GLY A 16 -19.26 55.35 46.91
N HIS A 17 -20.34 55.74 46.23
CA HIS A 17 -20.44 56.07 44.79
C HIS A 17 -20.66 57.60 44.63
N PRO A 18 -20.76 58.23 43.42
CA PRO A 18 -20.81 57.72 42.02
C PRO A 18 -19.46 57.94 41.24
N ILE A 19 -19.24 58.34 39.96
CA ILE A 19 -20.01 58.93 38.82
C ILE A 19 -19.46 58.44 37.45
N SER A 20 -20.37 58.06 36.53
CA SER A 20 -20.50 58.42 35.08
C SER A 20 -19.35 59.14 34.31
N THR A 21 -19.13 59.03 32.99
CA THR A 21 -19.67 58.22 31.86
C THR A 21 -18.85 58.42 30.55
N MET A 22 -19.21 57.69 29.48
CA MET A 22 -19.01 57.96 28.03
C MET A 22 -17.74 57.41 27.31
N ALA A 23 -17.90 57.20 25.99
CA ALA A 23 -16.94 56.56 25.09
C ALA A 23 -16.75 57.32 23.73
N PRO A 24 -16.90 56.73 22.51
CA PRO A 24 -15.74 56.47 21.66
C PRO A 24 -15.70 57.20 20.29
N LYS A 25 -14.56 57.08 19.59
CA LYS A 25 -14.32 57.37 18.15
C LYS A 25 -13.35 56.31 17.60
N GLY A 26 -13.28 55.93 16.31
CA GLY A 26 -13.97 56.44 15.10
C GLY A 26 -12.98 57.04 14.08
N VAL A 27 -12.72 56.59 12.83
CA VAL A 27 -12.94 55.38 11.99
C VAL A 27 -12.56 55.78 10.52
N ARG A 28 -12.16 54.83 9.64
CA ARG A 28 -12.09 54.85 8.12
C ARG A 28 -10.85 55.36 7.29
N LEU A 29 -10.41 54.43 6.39
CA LEU A 29 -10.20 54.51 4.91
C LEU A 29 -8.94 55.08 4.18
N ARG A 30 -8.16 54.14 3.61
CA ARG A 30 -7.69 53.95 2.20
C ARG A 30 -7.45 55.15 1.24
N ARG A 31 -6.34 55.05 0.46
CA ARG A 31 -6.22 55.52 -0.96
C ARG A 31 -5.46 54.49 -1.86
N ARG A 32 -5.40 54.73 -3.19
CA ARG A 32 -4.90 53.83 -4.26
C ARG A 32 -3.90 54.51 -5.22
N ALA A 33 -3.02 53.70 -5.84
CA ALA A 33 -2.53 53.72 -7.25
C ALA A 33 -2.45 52.25 -7.73
N ARG A 34 -2.41 51.80 -9.00
CA ARG A 34 -2.15 52.34 -10.36
C ARG A 34 -0.67 52.28 -10.84
N CYS A 35 -0.45 51.89 -12.10
CA CYS A 35 0.80 51.35 -12.65
C CYS A 35 1.21 51.91 -14.04
N SER A 36 2.46 51.65 -14.41
CA SER A 36 3.10 51.57 -15.76
C SER A 36 4.21 50.49 -15.68
N GLY A 37 4.95 50.04 -16.72
CA GLY A 37 5.00 50.39 -18.15
C GLY A 37 6.32 51.10 -18.52
N GLU A 38 7.13 50.68 -19.50
CA GLU A 38 7.04 49.58 -20.49
C GLU A 38 8.46 49.08 -20.94
N PRO A 39 8.61 47.90 -21.60
CA PRO A 39 9.91 47.23 -21.79
C PRO A 39 10.73 47.69 -23.01
N ARG A 40 12.03 47.32 -23.04
CA ARG A 40 12.90 47.45 -24.24
C ARG A 40 13.74 46.20 -24.51
N SER A 41 13.99 45.96 -25.80
CA SER A 41 14.72 44.82 -26.35
C SER A 41 16.23 45.07 -26.43
N ALA A 42 17.02 44.01 -26.23
CA ALA A 42 18.34 43.85 -26.83
C ALA A 42 18.64 42.35 -27.00
N ALA A 43 19.10 41.94 -28.19
CA ALA A 43 19.55 40.58 -28.46
C ALA A 43 21.03 40.61 -28.86
N VAL A 44 21.84 39.70 -28.32
CA VAL A 44 23.22 39.44 -28.75
C VAL A 44 23.46 37.93 -28.74
N GLN A 45 24.08 37.43 -29.81
CA GLN A 45 24.56 36.05 -29.91
C GLN A 45 26.08 36.00 -29.78
N SER A 46 26.58 35.13 -28.91
CA SER A 46 27.85 34.40 -29.07
C SER A 46 27.84 33.23 -28.07
N SER A 47 27.97 31.96 -28.44
CA SER A 47 29.05 31.29 -29.19
C SER A 47 30.39 31.30 -28.46
N LEU A 48 30.69 30.27 -27.67
CA LEU A 48 31.80 29.33 -27.93
C LEU A 48 31.89 28.19 -26.89
N ARG A 49 32.34 27.03 -27.36
CA ARG A 49 32.83 25.83 -26.67
C ARG A 49 34.09 25.39 -27.44
N PRO A 50 34.91 24.44 -26.95
CA PRO A 50 35.33 24.19 -25.57
C PRO A 50 36.88 24.02 -25.49
N THR A 51 37.45 23.93 -24.28
CA THR A 51 38.79 23.35 -24.07
C THR A 51 38.78 22.30 -22.96
N ARG A 52 39.86 21.51 -22.86
CA ARG A 52 39.93 20.19 -22.21
C ARG A 52 41.26 20.04 -21.47
N THR A 53 41.33 19.12 -20.50
CA THR A 53 42.51 18.79 -19.67
C THR A 53 42.85 19.87 -18.61
N SER A 54 43.47 19.58 -17.47
CA SER A 54 43.97 18.31 -16.88
C SER A 54 43.80 18.31 -15.34
N SER A 55 44.01 17.16 -14.69
CA SER A 55 44.24 17.05 -13.23
C SER A 55 45.75 16.85 -12.98
N PRO A 56 46.31 17.24 -11.82
CA PRO A 56 46.48 16.25 -10.74
C PRO A 56 46.41 16.77 -9.29
N CYS A 57 46.30 15.80 -8.36
CA CYS A 57 46.83 15.75 -6.98
C CYS A 57 46.75 16.95 -6.01
N ALA A 58 45.84 16.82 -5.05
CA ALA A 58 46.08 16.78 -3.59
C ALA A 58 47.06 17.77 -2.90
N ALA A 59 46.49 18.64 -2.06
CA ALA A 59 47.09 19.14 -0.81
C ALA A 59 45.96 19.32 0.25
N ALA A 60 46.29 19.43 1.54
CA ALA A 60 45.29 19.35 2.63
C ALA A 60 45.48 20.37 3.76
N ARG A 61 44.41 20.51 4.58
CA ARG A 61 44.28 21.19 5.90
C ARG A 61 43.87 22.68 5.92
N CYS A 62 42.80 22.94 6.70
CA CYS A 62 42.61 24.05 7.66
C CYS A 62 42.59 25.52 7.13
N ILE A 63 41.85 26.48 7.68
CA ILE A 63 41.02 26.60 8.92
C ILE A 63 39.98 27.73 8.65
N LYS A 64 38.76 27.80 9.25
CA LYS A 64 38.45 28.45 10.55
C LYS A 64 36.93 28.38 10.86
N LEU A 65 36.55 28.42 12.14
CA LEU A 65 35.15 28.59 12.63
C LEU A 65 34.74 30.09 12.60
N VAL A 66 33.45 30.46 12.68
CA VAL A 66 32.68 30.89 13.90
C VAL A 66 31.39 31.56 13.37
N CYS A 67 30.16 31.50 13.92
CA CYS A 67 29.46 30.74 14.98
C CYS A 67 27.94 30.70 14.60
N CYS A 68 27.10 29.71 14.95
CA CYS A 68 26.55 29.29 16.25
C CYS A 68 25.46 30.20 16.85
N CYS A 69 24.26 29.65 17.05
CA CYS A 69 23.25 30.12 18.01
C CYS A 69 22.48 28.90 18.54
N HIS A 70 22.24 28.82 19.85
CA HIS A 70 21.64 27.66 20.54
C HIS A 70 20.22 27.96 21.04
N TRP A 71 19.40 26.92 21.19
CA TRP A 71 18.46 26.86 22.32
C TRP A 71 18.39 25.44 22.88
N ASN A 72 18.49 25.34 24.20
CA ASN A 72 18.39 24.10 24.97
C ASN A 72 17.00 23.97 25.58
N LEU A 73 16.51 22.74 25.74
CA LEU A 73 15.56 22.39 26.79
C LEU A 73 15.96 21.03 27.36
N ALA A 74 16.02 20.94 28.69
CA ALA A 74 16.65 19.83 29.40
C ALA A 74 15.69 18.66 29.65
N VAL A 75 16.26 17.47 29.87
CA VAL A 75 15.54 16.26 30.30
C VAL A 75 16.08 15.85 31.67
N HIS A 76 15.21 15.68 32.66
CA HIS A 76 15.55 15.08 33.95
C HIS A 76 14.55 13.95 34.28
N PRO A 77 15.02 12.75 34.69
CA PRO A 77 14.16 11.65 35.09
C PRO A 77 13.91 11.64 36.62
N LEU A 78 12.82 11.00 37.08
CA LEU A 78 12.72 10.43 38.43
C LEU A 78 11.57 9.40 38.55
N CYS A 79 11.49 8.75 39.72
CA CYS A 79 10.89 7.43 39.92
C CYS A 79 9.36 7.29 39.85
N SER A 80 8.98 6.05 39.49
CA SER A 80 7.76 5.28 39.79
C SER A 80 6.81 5.73 40.91
N SER A 81 5.50 5.63 40.62
CA SER A 81 4.49 5.10 41.54
C SER A 81 3.34 4.41 40.76
N THR A 82 2.58 3.56 41.45
CA THR A 82 1.38 2.87 40.92
C THR A 82 0.09 3.61 41.30
N THR A 83 -1.01 3.18 40.67
CA THR A 83 -2.43 3.26 41.13
C THR A 83 -3.35 4.19 40.30
N GLU A 84 -4.51 3.64 39.94
CA GLU A 84 -5.78 4.26 39.48
C GLU A 84 -5.78 5.56 38.66
N ILE A 85 -6.08 5.43 37.36
CA ILE A 85 -7.30 6.06 36.80
C ILE A 85 -8.01 5.03 35.92
N ASN A 86 -9.20 4.57 36.32
CA ASN A 86 -10.05 3.72 35.49
C ASN A 86 -11.54 4.10 35.68
N ARG A 87 -12.07 4.91 34.75
CA ARG A 87 -13.51 5.12 34.47
C ARG A 87 -13.69 6.15 33.35
N TYR A 88 -13.87 5.69 32.12
CA TYR A 88 -14.66 6.40 31.10
C TYR A 88 -15.45 5.38 30.30
N THR A 89 -16.71 5.17 30.70
CA THR A 89 -17.68 4.36 29.96
C THR A 89 -18.05 5.04 28.66
N LEU A 90 -17.69 4.42 27.52
CA LEU A 90 -18.21 4.81 26.22
C LEU A 90 -19.70 4.43 26.11
N PRO A 91 -20.58 5.32 25.61
CA PRO A 91 -21.99 5.03 25.45
C PRO A 91 -22.24 4.03 24.30
N THR A 92 -23.07 3.03 24.55
CA THR A 92 -23.48 2.00 23.59
C THR A 92 -24.43 2.54 22.52
N PHE A 93 -23.89 3.14 21.47
CA PHE A 93 -24.68 3.54 20.30
C PHE A 93 -25.03 2.34 19.40
N GLY A 94 -26.12 1.66 19.76
CA GLY A 94 -26.77 0.67 18.90
C GLY A 94 -27.39 1.32 17.66
N LYS A 95 -26.66 1.28 16.53
CA LYS A 95 -27.25 1.37 15.19
C LYS A 95 -26.77 0.19 14.35
N THR A 96 -27.69 -0.70 13.99
CA THR A 96 -27.44 -1.82 13.08
C THR A 96 -27.12 -1.28 11.68
N ILE A 97 -25.84 -1.03 11.40
CA ILE A 97 -25.42 -0.68 10.05
C ILE A 97 -25.52 -1.96 9.21
N ASN A 98 -26.50 -2.01 8.32
CA ASN A 98 -26.66 -3.12 7.38
C ASN A 98 -25.50 -3.10 6.36
N ARG A 99 -24.40 -3.77 6.70
CA ARG A 99 -23.16 -3.85 5.92
C ARG A 99 -23.10 -5.20 5.20
N SER A 100 -23.69 -5.28 4.02
CA SER A 100 -23.36 -6.32 3.02
C SER A 100 -21.86 -6.26 2.74
N ALA A 101 -21.14 -7.34 3.10
CA ALA A 101 -19.69 -7.41 3.07
C ALA A 101 -19.20 -7.85 1.68
N MET A 102 -19.37 -6.97 0.70
CA MET A 102 -19.03 -7.25 -0.70
C MET A 102 -17.53 -7.50 -0.91
N ALA A 103 -17.19 -8.75 -1.27
CA ALA A 103 -16.07 -8.99 -2.19
C ALA A 103 -16.24 -8.08 -3.41
N LEU A 104 -15.17 -7.39 -3.83
CA LEU A 104 -15.15 -6.22 -4.73
C LEU A 104 -16.51 -5.94 -5.44
N PRO A 105 -17.33 -4.98 -4.95
CA PRO A 105 -18.69 -4.77 -5.43
C PRO A 105 -18.77 -4.84 -6.96
N PRO A 106 -19.73 -5.56 -7.57
CA PRO A 106 -19.66 -5.99 -8.98
C PRO A 106 -19.31 -4.90 -10.01
N LYS A 107 -19.64 -3.64 -9.70
CA LYS A 107 -19.16 -2.43 -10.41
C LYS A 107 -17.67 -2.49 -10.79
N PHE A 108 -16.77 -2.84 -9.88
CA PHE A 108 -15.33 -2.63 -10.08
C PHE A 108 -14.70 -3.56 -11.13
N ALA A 109 -15.35 -4.66 -11.53
CA ALA A 109 -14.81 -5.61 -12.51
C ALA A 109 -14.40 -4.95 -13.85
N GLY A 110 -15.03 -3.84 -14.23
CA GLY A 110 -14.75 -3.10 -15.46
C GLY A 110 -13.34 -2.52 -15.61
N HIS A 111 -12.60 -2.32 -14.51
CA HIS A 111 -11.24 -1.74 -14.56
C HIS A 111 -10.13 -2.75 -14.98
N LYS A 112 -10.53 -3.97 -15.33
CA LYS A 112 -9.67 -5.11 -15.65
C LYS A 112 -9.81 -5.48 -17.12
N LEU A 113 -8.73 -5.36 -17.88
CA LEU A 113 -8.67 -5.80 -19.27
C LEU A 113 -8.20 -7.26 -19.33
N THR A 114 -9.07 -8.14 -19.84
CA THR A 114 -8.71 -9.49 -20.27
C THR A 114 -8.49 -9.53 -21.78
N PHE A 115 -7.70 -10.51 -22.23
CA PHE A 115 -7.40 -10.72 -23.66
C PHE A 115 -8.09 -11.95 -24.25
N THR A 116 -8.67 -12.82 -23.42
CA THR A 116 -9.60 -13.88 -23.82
C THR A 116 -11.05 -13.41 -23.83
N SER A 117 -11.89 -14.08 -24.62
CA SER A 117 -13.34 -14.06 -24.43
C SER A 117 -13.70 -14.80 -23.13
N ALA A 118 -14.71 -14.31 -22.42
CA ALA A 118 -15.03 -14.75 -21.06
C ALA A 118 -15.84 -16.08 -21.02
N ALA A 119 -15.28 -17.17 -21.54
CA ALA A 119 -15.91 -18.50 -21.51
C ALA A 119 -14.93 -19.68 -21.66
N THR A 120 -13.95 -19.83 -20.76
CA THR A 120 -13.23 -21.11 -20.59
C THR A 120 -12.72 -21.27 -19.15
N PRO A 121 -13.31 -22.17 -18.34
CA PRO A 121 -12.69 -22.59 -17.08
C PRO A 121 -11.36 -23.30 -17.38
N ALA A 122 -10.33 -23.06 -16.56
CA ALA A 122 -9.09 -23.82 -16.66
C ALA A 122 -9.37 -25.31 -16.40
N ALA A 123 -8.92 -26.18 -17.29
CA ALA A 123 -9.12 -27.61 -17.15
C ALA A 123 -8.41 -28.13 -15.89
N SER A 124 -9.06 -29.02 -15.15
CA SER A 124 -8.48 -29.65 -13.97
C SER A 124 -7.35 -30.59 -14.36
N SER A 125 -6.10 -30.13 -14.23
CA SER A 125 -4.91 -30.97 -14.28
C SER A 125 -4.94 -31.93 -13.09
N GLY A 126 -5.44 -33.15 -13.33
CA GLY A 126 -5.65 -34.19 -12.32
C GLY A 126 -4.37 -34.86 -11.83
N ASP A 127 -3.39 -34.09 -11.38
CA ASP A 127 -2.20 -34.59 -10.72
C ASP A 127 -2.46 -34.75 -9.21
N GLY A 128 -2.02 -35.88 -8.64
CA GLY A 128 -2.48 -36.43 -7.36
C GLY A 128 -1.94 -35.73 -6.10
N SER A 129 -1.59 -34.45 -6.16
CA SER A 129 -1.06 -33.71 -5.01
C SER A 129 -2.13 -33.54 -3.92
N PRO A 130 -1.86 -33.89 -2.65
CA PRO A 130 -2.81 -33.72 -1.53
C PRO A 130 -3.05 -32.24 -1.13
N SER A 131 -2.58 -31.29 -1.94
CA SER A 131 -2.70 -29.85 -1.73
C SER A 131 -3.85 -29.19 -2.50
N GLY A 132 -4.32 -29.79 -3.61
CA GLY A 132 -5.47 -29.31 -4.39
C GLY A 132 -5.30 -27.97 -5.11
N LEU A 133 -4.06 -27.50 -5.31
CA LEU A 133 -3.78 -26.17 -5.88
C LEU A 133 -3.77 -26.17 -7.42
N SER A 134 -4.67 -25.42 -8.05
CA SER A 134 -4.66 -25.15 -9.50
C SER A 134 -3.91 -23.84 -9.82
N PHE A 135 -2.89 -23.93 -10.69
CA PHE A 135 -1.86 -22.88 -10.79
C PHE A 135 -1.97 -21.91 -11.99
N GLU A 136 -2.86 -22.11 -12.96
CA GLU A 136 -3.03 -21.15 -14.08
C GLU A 136 -4.02 -20.01 -13.74
N GLN A 137 -3.61 -19.13 -12.83
CA GLN A 137 -4.12 -17.75 -12.79
C GLN A 137 -3.28 -16.85 -13.70
N PRO A 138 -3.88 -15.92 -14.46
CA PRO A 138 -3.13 -14.97 -15.28
C PRO A 138 -2.34 -13.98 -14.41
N HIS A 139 -1.11 -13.67 -14.84
CA HIS A 139 -0.29 -12.63 -14.23
C HIS A 139 -0.98 -11.26 -14.34
N THR A 140 -0.90 -10.44 -13.29
CA THR A 140 -1.43 -9.08 -13.29
C THR A 140 -0.37 -8.06 -13.69
N LEU A 141 -0.61 -7.31 -14.77
CA LEU A 141 0.10 -6.06 -15.05
C LEU A 141 -0.74 -4.89 -14.54
N GLU A 142 -0.25 -4.22 -13.51
CA GLU A 142 -0.91 -3.03 -12.95
C GLU A 142 -0.36 -1.76 -13.59
N VAL A 143 -1.26 -0.84 -13.95
CA VAL A 143 -0.89 0.36 -14.70
C VAL A 143 -1.50 1.57 -14.03
N TYR A 144 -0.64 2.31 -13.34
CA TYR A 144 -0.96 3.49 -12.55
C TYR A 144 -1.06 4.69 -13.50
N LEU A 145 -2.28 5.17 -13.71
CA LEU A 145 -2.60 6.18 -14.72
C LEU A 145 -3.42 7.32 -14.13
N ASP A 146 -3.13 8.52 -14.60
CA ASP A 146 -3.87 9.75 -14.31
C ASP A 146 -4.49 10.30 -15.59
N TYR A 147 -5.76 10.68 -15.56
CA TYR A 147 -6.49 11.11 -16.77
C TYR A 147 -6.09 12.50 -17.31
N VAL A 148 -5.43 13.34 -16.51
CA VAL A 148 -4.94 14.67 -16.91
C VAL A 148 -3.41 14.71 -17.05
N CYS A 149 -2.72 13.60 -16.83
CA CYS A 149 -1.29 13.47 -17.11
C CYS A 149 -1.01 13.10 -18.59
N PRO A 150 -0.21 13.89 -19.33
CA PRO A 150 0.10 13.60 -20.74
C PRO A 150 0.99 12.34 -20.92
N PHE A 151 1.78 11.99 -19.90
CA PHE A 151 2.57 10.75 -19.91
C PHE A 151 1.68 9.51 -19.75
N SER A 152 0.65 9.60 -18.91
CA SER A 152 -0.38 8.54 -18.77
C SER A 152 -1.17 8.37 -20.07
N ALA A 153 -1.54 9.46 -20.77
CA ALA A 153 -2.18 9.37 -22.08
C ALA A 153 -1.28 8.68 -23.13
N LYS A 154 0.02 9.00 -23.16
CA LYS A 154 0.98 8.32 -24.04
C LYS A 154 1.08 6.82 -23.74
N LEU A 155 1.16 6.45 -22.46
CA LEU A 155 1.19 5.05 -22.04
C LEU A 155 -0.12 4.32 -22.36
N TYR A 156 -1.27 4.94 -22.09
CA TYR A 156 -2.59 4.38 -22.40
C TYR A 156 -2.75 4.12 -23.91
N LYS A 157 -2.41 5.10 -24.76
CA LYS A 157 -2.49 4.96 -26.21
C LYS A 157 -1.66 3.79 -26.74
N THR A 158 -0.43 3.62 -26.25
CA THR A 158 0.41 2.47 -26.63
C THR A 158 -0.15 1.16 -26.10
N LEU A 159 -0.51 1.09 -24.82
CA LEU A 159 -0.90 -0.16 -24.17
C LEU A 159 -2.27 -0.67 -24.66
N PHE A 160 -3.28 0.19 -24.69
CA PHE A 160 -4.64 -0.19 -25.05
C PHE A 160 -4.90 -0.09 -26.57
N GLY A 161 -4.19 0.78 -27.28
CA GLY A 161 -4.33 0.97 -28.72
C GLY A 161 -3.42 0.10 -29.60
N SER A 162 -2.30 -0.42 -29.10
CA SER A 162 -1.34 -1.21 -29.91
C SER A 162 -0.95 -2.54 -29.26
N VAL A 163 -0.59 -2.54 -27.97
CA VAL A 163 -0.21 -3.78 -27.28
C VAL A 163 -1.42 -4.68 -27.07
N ALA A 164 -2.55 -4.16 -26.60
CA ALA A 164 -3.74 -4.96 -26.32
C ALA A 164 -4.30 -5.72 -27.54
N PRO A 165 -4.42 -5.13 -28.75
CA PRO A 165 -4.73 -5.90 -29.97
C PRO A 165 -3.74 -7.03 -30.26
N ALA A 166 -2.43 -6.75 -30.22
CA ALA A 166 -1.38 -7.75 -30.45
C ALA A 166 -1.39 -8.87 -29.39
N MET A 167 -1.74 -8.55 -28.13
CA MET A 167 -1.90 -9.55 -27.07
C MET A 167 -3.10 -10.47 -27.29
N ARG A 168 -4.25 -9.96 -27.77
CA ARG A 168 -5.40 -10.80 -28.14
C ARG A 168 -5.09 -11.75 -29.30
N GLN A 169 -4.21 -11.34 -30.21
CA GLN A 169 -3.74 -12.14 -31.35
C GLN A 169 -2.74 -13.25 -30.95
N ASN A 170 -2.24 -13.28 -29.70
CA ASN A 170 -1.32 -14.30 -29.20
C ASN A 170 -1.96 -15.17 -28.11
N PRO A 171 -2.52 -16.36 -28.43
CA PRO A 171 -3.20 -17.20 -27.45
C PRO A 171 -2.35 -17.62 -26.23
N ALA A 172 -1.03 -17.73 -26.40
CA ALA A 172 -0.13 -18.09 -25.31
C ALA A 172 0.01 -16.99 -24.25
N TRP A 173 -0.15 -15.72 -24.65
CA TRP A 173 -0.14 -14.56 -23.75
C TRP A 173 -1.55 -14.15 -23.32
N ALA A 174 -2.54 -14.25 -24.21
CA ALA A 174 -3.91 -13.80 -23.96
C ALA A 174 -4.53 -14.46 -22.71
N ARG A 175 -4.24 -15.75 -22.52
CA ARG A 175 -4.69 -16.55 -21.37
C ARG A 175 -3.83 -16.39 -20.10
N ARG A 176 -2.70 -15.69 -20.19
CA ARG A 176 -1.66 -15.60 -19.13
C ARG A 176 -1.40 -14.19 -18.60
N LEU A 177 -1.99 -13.14 -19.18
CA LEU A 177 -1.94 -11.77 -18.65
C LEU A 177 -3.35 -11.21 -18.46
N GLN A 178 -3.53 -10.43 -17.39
CA GLN A 178 -4.63 -9.49 -17.20
C GLN A 178 -4.02 -8.11 -16.88
N VAL A 179 -4.63 -7.03 -17.37
CA VAL A 179 -4.19 -5.66 -17.07
C VAL A 179 -5.20 -4.99 -16.13
N VAL A 180 -4.73 -4.31 -15.08
CA VAL A 180 -5.60 -3.56 -14.16
C VAL A 180 -5.25 -2.08 -14.20
N PHE A 181 -6.26 -1.25 -14.45
CA PHE A 181 -6.15 0.21 -14.36
C PHE A 181 -6.15 0.63 -12.88
N ARG A 182 -5.09 1.32 -12.45
CA ARG A 182 -4.94 1.87 -11.09
C ARG A 182 -5.08 3.40 -11.15
N HIS A 183 -5.99 3.96 -10.36
CA HIS A 183 -6.30 5.39 -10.34
C HIS A 183 -5.18 6.15 -9.63
N GLN A 184 -4.33 6.87 -10.37
CA GLN A 184 -3.13 7.53 -9.84
C GLN A 184 -3.30 9.05 -9.71
N VAL A 185 -4.35 9.49 -8.99
CA VAL A 185 -4.73 10.91 -8.83
C VAL A 185 -3.52 11.81 -8.54
N GLN A 186 -3.28 12.79 -9.42
CA GLN A 186 -2.26 13.83 -9.29
C GLN A 186 -2.83 15.09 -8.62
N PRO A 187 -2.57 15.33 -7.32
CA PRO A 187 -3.22 16.39 -6.54
C PRO A 187 -2.82 17.82 -6.93
N TRP A 188 -1.83 17.99 -7.80
CA TRP A 188 -1.44 19.28 -8.37
C TRP A 188 -2.27 19.70 -9.59
N HIS A 189 -3.09 18.80 -10.17
CA HIS A 189 -4.05 19.13 -11.22
C HIS A 189 -5.49 19.06 -10.64
N PRO A 190 -6.20 20.19 -10.44
CA PRO A 190 -7.48 20.22 -9.72
C PRO A 190 -8.58 19.33 -10.32
N SER A 191 -8.51 19.07 -11.62
CA SER A 191 -9.43 18.22 -12.40
C SER A 191 -9.13 16.73 -12.30
N SER A 192 -7.93 16.32 -11.84
CA SER A 192 -7.54 14.92 -11.74
C SER A 192 -8.56 14.11 -10.94
N THR A 193 -8.84 14.53 -9.70
CA THR A 193 -9.87 13.93 -8.84
C THR A 193 -11.21 13.81 -9.56
N LEU A 194 -11.65 14.86 -10.27
CA LEU A 194 -12.96 14.92 -10.92
C LEU A 194 -13.08 13.91 -12.08
N THR A 195 -12.04 13.80 -12.91
CA THR A 195 -11.98 12.83 -14.01
C THR A 195 -11.93 11.39 -13.49
N HIS A 196 -11.21 11.13 -12.39
CA HIS A 196 -11.18 9.82 -11.75
C HIS A 196 -12.51 9.46 -11.06
N GLU A 197 -13.20 10.41 -10.44
CA GLU A 197 -14.56 10.20 -9.90
C GLU A 197 -15.55 9.89 -11.03
N ALA A 198 -15.51 10.63 -12.14
CA ALA A 198 -16.35 10.34 -13.32
C ALA A 198 -16.09 8.93 -13.87
N ALA A 199 -14.83 8.50 -13.95
CA ALA A 199 -14.49 7.14 -14.37
C ALA A 199 -15.04 6.07 -13.42
N LEU A 200 -15.09 6.36 -12.11
CA LEU A 200 -15.72 5.48 -11.11
C LEU A 200 -17.26 5.52 -11.16
N ALA A 201 -17.88 6.64 -11.55
CA ALA A 201 -19.31 6.70 -11.80
C ALA A 201 -19.72 5.85 -13.02
N VAL A 202 -18.95 5.91 -14.12
CA VAL A 202 -19.14 4.99 -15.26
C VAL A 202 -18.87 3.54 -14.87
N LEU A 203 -17.81 3.26 -14.11
CA LEU A 203 -17.54 1.93 -13.57
C LEU A 203 -18.70 1.40 -12.71
N ARG A 204 -19.43 2.29 -12.03
CA ARG A 204 -20.59 1.96 -11.19
C ARG A 204 -21.89 1.72 -11.98
N LEU A 205 -22.10 2.40 -13.09
CA LEU A 205 -23.32 2.31 -13.90
C LEU A 205 -23.19 1.29 -15.05
N ALA A 206 -22.03 1.22 -15.70
CA ALA A 206 -21.77 0.34 -16.84
C ALA A 206 -20.31 -0.18 -16.81
N PRO A 207 -20.01 -1.22 -16.01
CA PRO A 207 -18.65 -1.74 -15.84
C PRO A 207 -17.95 -2.08 -17.17
N ALA A 208 -18.67 -2.74 -18.08
CA ALA A 208 -18.17 -3.12 -19.40
C ALA A 208 -17.76 -1.93 -20.29
N ARG A 209 -18.17 -0.70 -19.95
CA ARG A 209 -17.90 0.54 -20.68
C ARG A 209 -16.79 1.39 -20.06
N PHE A 210 -16.16 0.91 -18.98
CA PHE A 210 -15.07 1.63 -18.31
C PHE A 210 -13.92 1.99 -19.27
N PHE A 211 -13.45 1.05 -20.10
CA PHE A 211 -12.35 1.33 -21.04
C PHE A 211 -12.77 2.21 -22.24
N ASP A 212 -14.04 2.15 -22.65
CA ASP A 212 -14.59 3.04 -23.68
C ASP A 212 -14.54 4.50 -23.18
N PHE A 213 -15.03 4.75 -21.96
CA PHE A 213 -14.95 6.07 -21.33
C PHE A 213 -13.52 6.47 -20.94
N SER A 214 -12.67 5.52 -20.54
CA SER A 214 -11.24 5.77 -20.28
C SER A 214 -10.55 6.30 -21.55
N ALA A 215 -10.84 5.71 -22.71
CA ALA A 215 -10.34 6.18 -24.00
C ALA A 215 -10.90 7.56 -24.36
N ALA A 216 -12.19 7.82 -24.07
CA ALA A 216 -12.80 9.13 -24.26
C ALA A 216 -12.15 10.23 -23.38
N LEU A 217 -11.88 9.94 -22.10
CA LEU A 217 -11.17 10.84 -21.19
C LEU A 217 -9.75 11.16 -21.69
N PHE A 218 -9.00 10.16 -22.19
CA PHE A 218 -7.68 10.41 -22.77
C PHE A 218 -7.72 11.14 -24.13
N ALA A 219 -8.80 10.99 -24.91
CA ALA A 219 -9.00 11.74 -26.15
C ALA A 219 -9.34 13.22 -25.87
N ALA A 220 -10.25 13.47 -24.92
CA ALA A 220 -10.67 14.80 -24.46
C ALA A 220 -9.75 15.40 -23.38
N GLN A 221 -8.59 14.79 -23.09
CA GLN A 221 -7.74 15.10 -21.94
C GLN A 221 -7.41 16.60 -21.79
N LYS A 222 -7.15 17.29 -22.92
CA LYS A 222 -6.79 18.72 -22.91
C LYS A 222 -7.91 19.61 -22.40
N ASP A 223 -9.16 19.21 -22.59
CA ASP A 223 -10.34 19.96 -22.18
C ASP A 223 -10.49 20.00 -20.65
N TYR A 224 -9.76 19.13 -19.95
CA TYR A 224 -9.67 19.03 -18.49
C TYR A 224 -8.30 19.43 -17.93
N PHE A 225 -7.37 19.94 -18.75
CA PHE A 225 -6.14 20.57 -18.23
C PHE A 225 -6.47 21.87 -17.49
N ASP A 226 -5.58 22.29 -16.58
CA ASP A 226 -5.79 23.41 -15.65
C ASP A 226 -6.37 24.67 -16.32
N VAL A 227 -5.83 25.07 -17.49
CA VAL A 227 -6.30 26.23 -18.28
C VAL A 227 -7.77 26.10 -18.73
N GLY A 228 -8.25 24.89 -19.01
CA GLY A 228 -9.62 24.58 -19.44
C GLY A 228 -10.63 24.39 -18.30
N VAL A 229 -10.20 24.45 -17.04
CA VAL A 229 -11.06 24.27 -15.84
C VAL A 229 -10.88 25.33 -14.75
N VAL A 230 -9.85 26.18 -14.82
CA VAL A 230 -9.50 27.16 -13.75
C VAL A 230 -10.63 28.13 -13.39
N GLY A 231 -11.55 28.40 -14.31
CA GLY A 231 -12.75 29.24 -14.10
C GLY A 231 -14.05 28.46 -13.86
N GLU A 232 -14.03 27.12 -13.86
CA GLU A 232 -15.23 26.31 -13.70
C GLU A 232 -15.53 25.98 -12.23
N THR A 233 -16.81 25.74 -11.93
CA THR A 233 -17.20 25.10 -10.66
C THR A 233 -17.08 23.59 -10.79
N ARG A 234 -16.78 22.91 -9.68
CA ARG A 234 -16.68 21.43 -9.61
C ARG A 234 -17.91 20.73 -10.24
N ASN A 235 -19.11 21.23 -9.99
CA ASN A 235 -20.34 20.69 -10.57
C ASN A 235 -20.50 21.00 -12.08
N ALA A 236 -19.98 22.12 -12.60
CA ALA A 236 -19.96 22.39 -14.04
C ALA A 236 -19.03 21.40 -14.77
N THR A 237 -17.82 21.16 -14.24
CA THR A 237 -16.89 20.17 -14.81
C THR A 237 -17.48 18.75 -14.74
N TYR A 238 -18.19 18.38 -13.65
CA TYR A 238 -18.92 17.11 -13.60
C TYR A 238 -20.05 17.02 -14.64
N ARG A 239 -20.76 18.11 -14.95
CA ARG A 239 -21.80 18.11 -16.00
C ARG A 239 -21.18 17.86 -17.38
N ARG A 240 -19.99 18.43 -17.65
CA ARG A 240 -19.18 18.13 -18.85
C ARG A 240 -18.73 16.67 -18.90
N LEU A 241 -18.25 16.13 -17.77
CA LEU A 241 -17.84 14.72 -17.65
C LEU A 241 -19.00 13.74 -17.83
N ALA A 242 -20.18 14.06 -17.29
CA ALA A 242 -21.40 13.26 -17.45
C ALA A 242 -21.87 13.23 -18.92
N ARG A 243 -21.75 14.34 -19.65
CA ARG A 243 -22.00 14.39 -21.11
C ARG A 243 -21.05 13.51 -21.90
N LEU A 244 -19.75 13.59 -21.60
CA LEU A 244 -18.75 12.75 -22.23
C LEU A 244 -19.01 11.26 -21.93
N ALA A 245 -19.39 10.93 -20.69
CA ALA A 245 -19.78 9.58 -20.30
C ALA A 245 -21.01 9.09 -21.08
N SER A 246 -22.06 9.90 -21.18
CA SER A 246 -23.25 9.53 -21.94
C SER A 246 -22.94 9.31 -23.43
N ALA A 247 -22.23 10.25 -24.06
CA ALA A 247 -21.88 10.21 -25.47
C ALA A 247 -20.91 9.09 -25.88
N THR A 248 -20.19 8.46 -24.93
CA THR A 248 -19.13 7.47 -25.25
C THR A 248 -19.27 6.13 -24.54
N ALA A 249 -19.90 6.06 -23.37
CA ALA A 249 -20.23 4.83 -22.67
C ALA A 249 -21.72 4.44 -22.76
N GLY A 250 -22.60 5.32 -23.26
CA GLY A 250 -24.04 5.03 -23.38
C GLY A 250 -24.78 4.93 -22.04
N VAL A 251 -24.27 5.61 -21.01
CA VAL A 251 -24.94 5.80 -19.71
C VAL A 251 -25.78 7.07 -19.73
N ASP A 252 -26.71 7.25 -18.79
CA ASP A 252 -27.51 8.47 -18.70
C ASP A 252 -26.72 9.65 -18.08
N GLU A 253 -26.91 10.89 -18.60
CA GLU A 253 -26.19 12.08 -18.11
C GLU A 253 -26.60 12.43 -16.67
N ASP A 254 -27.88 12.35 -16.34
CA ASP A 254 -28.38 12.68 -15.00
C ASP A 254 -28.05 11.58 -13.98
N ASP A 255 -28.01 10.30 -14.36
CA ASP A 255 -27.51 9.21 -13.51
C ASP A 255 -26.02 9.39 -13.16
N VAL A 256 -25.16 9.65 -14.16
CA VAL A 256 -23.74 9.94 -13.92
C VAL A 256 -23.58 11.19 -13.07
N PHE A 257 -24.30 12.27 -13.40
CA PHE A 257 -24.22 13.51 -12.65
C PHE A 257 -24.71 13.35 -11.20
N ARG A 258 -25.75 12.56 -10.94
CA ARG A 258 -26.27 12.26 -9.59
C ARG A 258 -25.27 11.49 -8.71
N LEU A 259 -24.36 10.72 -9.31
CA LEU A 259 -23.26 10.08 -8.58
C LEU A 259 -22.10 11.03 -8.25
N LEU A 260 -21.96 12.13 -8.99
CA LEU A 260 -20.81 13.05 -8.92
C LEU A 260 -21.10 14.37 -8.19
N ALA A 261 -22.33 14.88 -8.31
CA ALA A 261 -22.70 16.21 -7.85
C ALA A 261 -22.45 16.41 -6.34
N ILE A 262 -21.90 17.57 -6.00
CA ILE A 262 -21.69 18.02 -4.62
C ILE A 262 -22.83 18.95 -4.22
N SER A 263 -23.39 18.71 -3.02
CA SER A 263 -24.39 19.58 -2.38
C SER A 263 -23.83 20.97 -2.11
N ASP A 264 -24.64 22.00 -2.33
CA ASP A 264 -24.38 23.38 -1.90
C ASP A 264 -24.71 23.61 -0.41
N LYS A 265 -25.33 22.62 0.23
CA LYS A 265 -25.78 22.63 1.63
C LYS A 265 -25.02 21.59 2.47
N PRO A 266 -24.84 21.82 3.79
CA PRO A 266 -24.37 20.80 4.73
C PRO A 266 -25.24 19.54 4.69
N ALA A 267 -24.67 18.41 5.13
CA ALA A 267 -25.47 17.22 5.46
C ALA A 267 -26.29 17.42 6.75
N GLU A 268 -27.20 16.49 7.03
CA GLU A 268 -28.10 16.49 8.20
C GLU A 268 -27.35 16.45 9.54
N ASP A 269 -26.12 15.93 9.56
CA ASP A 269 -25.20 15.92 10.72
C ASP A 269 -24.35 17.20 10.84
N GLY A 270 -24.54 18.16 9.94
CA GLY A 270 -23.73 19.38 9.82
C GLY A 270 -22.43 19.20 9.04
N SER A 271 -22.13 18.03 8.48
CA SER A 271 -20.89 17.77 7.75
C SER A 271 -20.79 18.62 6.48
N LEU A 272 -19.70 19.39 6.35
CA LEU A 272 -19.38 20.22 5.18
C LEU A 272 -18.54 19.50 4.12
N ASN A 273 -17.89 18.38 4.48
CA ASN A 273 -16.96 17.63 3.63
C ASN A 273 -17.48 16.21 3.31
N THR A 274 -18.73 16.14 2.86
CA THR A 274 -19.45 14.88 2.52
C THR A 274 -18.83 14.13 1.34
N GLY A 275 -18.39 14.86 0.31
CA GLY A 275 -18.02 14.28 -0.98
C GLY A 275 -19.25 13.92 -1.82
N ASN A 276 -19.07 12.99 -2.76
CA ASN A 276 -20.10 12.46 -3.64
C ASN A 276 -20.24 10.93 -3.50
N ALA A 277 -21.18 10.32 -4.23
CA ALA A 277 -21.50 8.90 -4.11
C ALA A 277 -20.37 7.93 -4.51
N VAL A 278 -19.31 8.42 -5.16
CA VAL A 278 -18.10 7.68 -5.55
C VAL A 278 -16.84 8.08 -4.79
N THR A 279 -16.93 9.02 -3.83
CA THR A 279 -15.77 9.46 -3.02
C THR A 279 -15.18 8.31 -2.17
N VAL A 280 -16.02 7.40 -1.67
CA VAL A 280 -15.55 6.18 -0.98
C VAL A 280 -14.88 5.22 -1.96
N ASP A 281 -15.45 5.08 -3.17
CA ASP A 281 -14.90 4.23 -4.23
C ASP A 281 -13.50 4.73 -4.66
N LEU A 282 -13.29 6.05 -4.73
CA LEU A 282 -11.97 6.62 -5.01
C LEU A 282 -10.99 6.42 -3.85
N LYS A 283 -11.42 6.65 -2.60
CA LYS A 283 -10.59 6.39 -1.39
C LYS A 283 -10.09 4.94 -1.33
N LEU A 284 -10.90 3.98 -1.79
CA LEU A 284 -10.49 2.59 -1.97
C LEU A 284 -9.53 2.45 -3.16
N ALA A 285 -9.90 2.94 -4.35
CA ALA A 285 -9.11 2.81 -5.57
C ALA A 285 -7.68 3.39 -5.49
N VAL A 286 -7.45 4.46 -4.73
CA VAL A 286 -6.11 5.05 -4.51
C VAL A 286 -5.32 4.39 -3.36
N LYS A 287 -5.99 3.62 -2.48
CA LYS A 287 -5.36 2.91 -1.34
C LYS A 287 -5.04 1.45 -1.67
N MET A 288 -5.84 0.81 -2.52
CA MET A 288 -5.85 -0.64 -2.70
C MET A 288 -5.01 -1.06 -3.90
N ALA A 289 -3.73 -1.30 -3.64
CA ALA A 289 -2.74 -1.59 -4.66
C ALA A 289 -2.96 -2.92 -5.41
N ARG A 290 -3.60 -3.96 -4.86
CA ARG A 290 -3.60 -5.31 -5.47
C ARG A 290 -4.93 -6.00 -5.75
N LEU A 291 -6.08 -5.41 -5.39
CA LEU A 291 -7.38 -5.98 -5.77
C LEU A 291 -7.49 -6.15 -7.29
N THR A 292 -7.86 -7.35 -7.77
CA THR A 292 -8.24 -7.60 -9.17
C THR A 292 -9.62 -8.29 -9.19
N GLY A 293 -10.55 -7.74 -9.96
CA GLY A 293 -11.95 -8.17 -9.91
C GLY A 293 -12.22 -9.53 -10.55
N VAL A 294 -13.08 -10.32 -9.91
CA VAL A 294 -13.81 -11.53 -10.39
C VAL A 294 -12.96 -12.66 -11.00
N HIS A 295 -13.20 -13.89 -10.54
CA HIS A 295 -12.47 -15.10 -10.92
C HIS A 295 -10.96 -15.10 -10.56
N GLN A 296 -10.53 -14.24 -9.64
CA GLN A 296 -9.38 -14.52 -8.77
C GLN A 296 -9.84 -14.54 -7.31
N PRO A 297 -9.30 -15.44 -6.47
CA PRO A 297 -9.55 -15.43 -5.05
C PRO A 297 -8.89 -14.21 -4.38
N HIS A 298 -9.46 -13.76 -3.28
CA HIS A 298 -8.82 -12.86 -2.33
C HIS A 298 -7.44 -13.40 -1.96
N THR A 299 -6.47 -12.50 -1.76
CA THR A 299 -5.07 -12.86 -1.51
C THR A 299 -4.67 -12.46 -0.10
N LEU A 300 -4.53 -13.45 0.78
CA LEU A 300 -3.97 -13.29 2.12
C LEU A 300 -2.44 -13.44 2.03
N GLU A 301 -1.71 -12.33 1.97
CA GLU A 301 -0.25 -12.34 1.95
C GLU A 301 0.28 -12.28 3.38
N VAL A 302 1.02 -13.31 3.81
CA VAL A 302 1.58 -13.41 5.17
C VAL A 302 3.09 -13.28 5.14
N TYR A 303 3.58 -12.15 5.66
CA TYR A 303 4.98 -11.78 5.73
C TYR A 303 5.59 -12.34 7.02
N LEU A 304 6.35 -13.41 6.88
CA LEU A 304 6.84 -14.24 7.99
C LEU A 304 8.36 -14.35 7.95
N ASP A 305 8.96 -14.43 9.14
CA ASP A 305 10.38 -14.63 9.36
C ASP A 305 10.63 -15.98 10.07
N TYR A 306 11.50 -16.84 9.55
CA TYR A 306 11.71 -18.19 10.10
C TYR A 306 12.38 -18.24 11.47
N VAL A 307 13.09 -17.19 11.90
CA VAL A 307 13.70 -17.05 13.23
C VAL A 307 12.93 -16.09 14.15
N CYS A 308 11.73 -15.66 13.74
CA CYS A 308 10.82 -14.88 14.57
C CYS A 308 9.80 -15.78 15.32
N PRO A 309 9.74 -15.74 16.67
CA PRO A 309 8.80 -16.57 17.43
C PRO A 309 7.33 -16.18 17.21
N PHE A 310 7.03 -14.91 16.92
CA PHE A 310 5.68 -14.47 16.57
C PHE A 310 5.24 -14.98 15.19
N SER A 311 6.19 -15.14 14.25
CA SER A 311 5.91 -15.73 12.93
C SER A 311 5.63 -17.24 13.05
N ALA A 312 6.40 -17.97 13.87
CA ALA A 312 6.12 -19.36 14.20
C ALA A 312 4.74 -19.53 14.84
N LYS A 313 4.37 -18.65 15.78
CA LYS A 313 3.05 -18.67 16.44
C LYS A 313 1.91 -18.47 15.43
N LEU A 314 2.01 -17.47 14.55
CA LEU A 314 0.99 -17.24 13.52
C LEU A 314 0.93 -18.40 12.52
N TYR A 315 2.09 -18.89 12.04
CA TYR A 315 2.16 -20.02 11.10
C TYR A 315 1.47 -21.26 11.67
N LYS A 316 1.71 -21.58 12.95
CA LYS A 316 1.09 -22.73 13.62
C LYS A 316 -0.43 -22.65 13.60
N THR A 317 -1.05 -21.52 13.96
CA THR A 317 -2.51 -21.37 13.92
C THR A 317 -3.03 -21.35 12.47
N LEU A 318 -2.41 -20.53 11.61
CA LEU A 318 -2.90 -20.29 10.25
C LEU A 318 -2.86 -21.56 9.39
N PHE A 319 -1.74 -22.29 9.40
CA PHE A 319 -1.59 -23.49 8.55
C PHE A 319 -2.01 -24.77 9.28
N GLY A 320 -1.96 -24.82 10.61
CA GLY A 320 -2.34 -25.99 11.41
C GLY A 320 -3.82 -26.07 11.80
N SER A 321 -4.58 -24.96 11.77
CA SER A 321 -5.99 -24.94 12.17
C SER A 321 -6.88 -24.17 11.20
N VAL A 322 -6.49 -22.95 10.81
CA VAL A 322 -7.32 -22.10 9.95
C VAL A 322 -7.38 -22.63 8.51
N ALA A 323 -6.26 -23.01 7.90
CA ALA A 323 -6.23 -23.55 6.54
C ALA A 323 -7.01 -24.89 6.39
N PRO A 324 -6.96 -25.84 7.34
CA PRO A 324 -7.90 -26.96 7.39
C PRO A 324 -9.38 -26.53 7.42
N ALA A 325 -9.77 -25.60 8.30
CA ALA A 325 -11.14 -25.10 8.39
C ALA A 325 -11.59 -24.37 7.10
N MET A 326 -10.70 -23.59 6.48
CA MET A 326 -10.93 -22.95 5.18
C MET A 326 -11.19 -23.95 4.06
N ARG A 327 -10.43 -25.06 4.01
CA ARG A 327 -10.64 -26.14 3.03
C ARG A 327 -11.98 -26.86 3.23
N GLN A 328 -12.43 -26.97 4.48
CA GLN A 328 -13.73 -27.54 4.84
C GLN A 328 -14.91 -26.59 4.54
N ASN A 329 -14.67 -25.29 4.33
CA ASN A 329 -15.69 -24.31 3.95
C ASN A 329 -15.67 -24.06 2.42
N PRO A 330 -16.65 -24.57 1.64
CA PRO A 330 -16.63 -24.46 0.18
C PRO A 330 -16.69 -23.02 -0.35
N ALA A 331 -17.23 -22.07 0.43
CA ALA A 331 -17.26 -20.67 0.06
C ALA A 331 -15.86 -20.04 0.14
N TRP A 332 -15.05 -20.39 1.15
CA TRP A 332 -13.70 -19.87 1.32
C TRP A 332 -12.66 -20.62 0.47
N ALA A 333 -12.78 -21.94 0.35
CA ALA A 333 -11.85 -22.78 -0.43
C ALA A 333 -11.74 -22.36 -1.91
N ARG A 334 -12.78 -21.73 -2.48
CA ARG A 334 -12.80 -21.20 -3.86
C ARG A 334 -12.49 -19.71 -3.96
N ARG A 335 -12.33 -19.01 -2.83
CA ARG A 335 -12.27 -17.54 -2.75
C ARG A 335 -11.10 -16.96 -1.97
N LEU A 336 -10.29 -17.77 -1.29
CA LEU A 336 -9.06 -17.30 -0.63
C LEU A 336 -7.83 -18.11 -1.05
N GLN A 337 -6.79 -17.41 -1.50
CA GLN A 337 -5.44 -17.94 -1.64
C GLN A 337 -4.53 -17.34 -0.56
N VAL A 338 -3.67 -18.16 0.03
CA VAL A 338 -2.71 -17.74 1.06
C VAL A 338 -1.31 -17.75 0.46
N VAL A 339 -0.60 -16.63 0.54
CA VAL A 339 0.72 -16.45 -0.05
C VAL A 339 1.74 -16.18 1.05
N PHE A 340 2.66 -17.11 1.27
CA PHE A 340 3.82 -16.88 2.13
C PHE A 340 4.74 -15.83 1.50
N ARG A 341 5.19 -14.86 2.30
CA ARG A 341 6.16 -13.83 1.91
C ARG A 341 7.35 -13.86 2.87
N HIS A 342 8.56 -13.92 2.31
CA HIS A 342 9.81 -13.97 3.07
C HIS A 342 10.12 -12.58 3.63
N GLN A 343 10.03 -12.40 4.95
CA GLN A 343 10.29 -11.13 5.64
C GLN A 343 11.61 -11.22 6.42
N VAL A 344 12.75 -11.21 5.73
CA VAL A 344 14.06 -11.33 6.39
C VAL A 344 14.29 -10.16 7.36
N GLN A 345 14.40 -10.47 8.66
CA GLN A 345 14.76 -9.48 9.67
C GLN A 345 16.28 -9.34 9.82
N PRO A 346 16.87 -8.17 9.50
CA PRO A 346 18.32 -8.02 9.36
C PRO A 346 19.09 -8.04 10.69
N TRP A 347 18.40 -8.03 11.83
CA TRP A 347 19.01 -8.12 13.16
C TRP A 347 19.20 -9.57 13.66
N HIS A 348 18.67 -10.57 12.95
CA HIS A 348 18.98 -12.00 13.16
C HIS A 348 19.65 -12.55 11.89
N PRO A 349 21.00 -12.64 11.80
CA PRO A 349 21.69 -12.96 10.55
C PRO A 349 21.25 -14.27 9.88
N SER A 350 20.88 -15.27 10.69
CA SER A 350 20.36 -16.58 10.25
C SER A 350 18.98 -16.54 9.59
N SER A 351 18.21 -15.46 9.75
CA SER A 351 17.00 -15.19 8.97
C SER A 351 17.29 -15.28 7.47
N THR A 352 18.37 -14.63 7.02
CA THR A 352 18.81 -14.68 5.62
C THR A 352 19.01 -16.13 5.16
N LEU A 353 19.72 -16.94 5.96
CA LEU A 353 20.11 -18.30 5.60
C LEU A 353 18.92 -19.26 5.53
N THR A 354 18.00 -19.17 6.50
CA THR A 354 16.76 -19.96 6.54
C THR A 354 15.82 -19.58 5.39
N HIS A 355 15.70 -18.30 5.05
CA HIS A 355 14.93 -17.86 3.89
C HIS A 355 15.58 -18.23 2.54
N GLU A 356 16.91 -18.24 2.43
CA GLU A 356 17.60 -18.78 1.24
C GLU A 356 17.35 -20.28 1.08
N ALA A 357 17.46 -21.07 2.15
CA ALA A 357 17.13 -22.50 2.12
C ALA A 357 15.69 -22.77 1.68
N ALA A 358 14.72 -21.98 2.16
CA ALA A 358 13.33 -22.12 1.74
C ALA A 358 13.12 -21.78 0.25
N LEU A 359 13.90 -20.84 -0.31
CA LEU A 359 13.89 -20.55 -1.75
C LEU A 359 14.57 -21.65 -2.56
N ALA A 360 15.60 -22.32 -2.04
CA ALA A 360 16.22 -23.47 -2.69
C ALA A 360 15.23 -24.66 -2.78
N VAL A 361 14.48 -24.95 -1.71
CA VAL A 361 13.39 -25.94 -1.75
C VAL A 361 12.27 -25.50 -2.70
N LEU A 362 11.90 -24.20 -2.71
CA LEU A 362 10.90 -23.68 -3.65
C LEU A 362 11.30 -23.84 -5.13
N ARG A 363 12.61 -23.81 -5.45
CA ARG A 363 13.12 -24.11 -6.80
C ARG A 363 13.09 -25.60 -7.14
N LEU A 364 13.55 -26.46 -6.22
CA LEU A 364 13.74 -27.89 -6.46
C LEU A 364 12.43 -28.69 -6.39
N ALA A 365 11.56 -28.37 -5.43
CA ALA A 365 10.30 -29.05 -5.20
C ALA A 365 9.22 -28.05 -4.72
N PRO A 366 8.63 -27.22 -5.61
CA PRO A 366 7.69 -26.16 -5.25
C PRO A 366 6.51 -26.65 -4.37
N ALA A 367 6.00 -27.85 -4.63
CA ALA A 367 4.90 -28.45 -3.89
C ALA A 367 5.24 -28.79 -2.42
N ARG A 368 6.53 -28.88 -2.07
CA ARG A 368 7.05 -29.25 -0.74
C ARG A 368 7.47 -28.04 0.09
N PHE A 369 7.26 -26.83 -0.44
CA PHE A 369 7.62 -25.57 0.24
C PHE A 369 6.99 -25.47 1.63
N PHE A 370 5.68 -25.71 1.76
CA PHE A 370 4.98 -25.61 3.06
C PHE A 370 5.38 -26.71 4.05
N ASP A 371 5.79 -27.89 3.57
CA ASP A 371 6.31 -28.97 4.40
C ASP A 371 7.65 -28.53 5.04
N PHE A 372 8.55 -27.97 4.22
CA PHE A 372 9.82 -27.44 4.73
C PHE A 372 9.65 -26.16 5.55
N SER A 373 8.70 -25.28 5.22
CA SER A 373 8.35 -24.13 6.07
C SER A 373 7.89 -24.56 7.46
N ALA A 374 7.08 -25.63 7.55
CA ALA A 374 6.68 -26.20 8.83
C ALA A 374 7.87 -26.80 9.59
N ALA A 375 8.79 -27.48 8.90
CA ALA A 375 10.03 -28.00 9.47
C ALA A 375 10.96 -26.90 10.02
N LEU A 376 11.13 -25.80 9.27
CA LEU A 376 11.91 -24.63 9.71
C LEU A 376 11.31 -23.98 10.96
N PHE A 377 9.98 -23.86 11.05
CA PHE A 377 9.33 -23.35 12.26
C PHE A 377 9.37 -24.34 13.44
N ALA A 378 9.39 -25.65 13.19
CA ALA A 378 9.56 -26.66 14.24
C ALA A 378 11.00 -26.66 14.80
N ALA A 379 12.01 -26.57 13.93
CA ALA A 379 13.43 -26.49 14.27
C ALA A 379 13.92 -25.05 14.56
N GLN A 380 13.01 -24.07 14.68
CA GLN A 380 13.32 -22.64 14.72
C GLN A 380 14.42 -22.26 15.72
N LYS A 381 14.41 -22.85 16.92
CA LYS A 381 15.36 -22.55 17.99
C LYS A 381 16.81 -22.87 17.61
N ASP A 382 17.00 -23.88 16.76
CA ASP A 382 18.31 -24.38 16.34
C ASP A 382 19.02 -23.41 15.35
N TYR A 383 18.29 -22.37 14.93
CA TYR A 383 18.74 -21.30 14.04
C TYR A 383 18.65 -19.90 14.69
N PHE A 384 18.25 -19.79 15.96
CA PHE A 384 18.39 -18.54 16.73
C PHE A 384 19.87 -18.20 16.95
N ASP A 385 20.19 -16.92 17.14
CA ASP A 385 21.57 -16.40 17.16
C ASP A 385 22.53 -17.22 18.05
N VAL A 386 22.10 -17.59 19.26
CA VAL A 386 22.88 -18.40 20.21
C VAL A 386 23.27 -19.78 19.66
N GLY A 387 22.41 -20.39 18.83
CA GLY A 387 22.64 -21.72 18.23
C GLY A 387 23.50 -21.71 16.97
N VAL A 388 23.85 -20.54 16.43
CA VAL A 388 24.60 -20.39 15.17
C VAL A 388 25.78 -19.41 15.24
N VAL A 389 25.97 -18.67 16.35
CA VAL A 389 27.04 -17.66 16.50
C VAL A 389 28.46 -18.20 16.28
N GLY A 390 28.68 -19.50 16.52
CA GLY A 390 29.95 -20.19 16.25
C GLY A 390 30.02 -20.95 14.93
N GLU A 391 28.97 -20.95 14.11
CA GLU A 391 28.93 -21.68 12.83
C GLU A 391 29.41 -20.83 11.64
N THR A 392 30.02 -21.49 10.65
CA THR A 392 30.24 -20.86 9.35
C THR A 392 28.96 -20.93 8.51
N ARG A 393 28.74 -19.94 7.64
CA ARG A 393 27.56 -19.87 6.75
C ARG A 393 27.31 -21.17 5.97
N ASN A 394 28.37 -21.81 5.47
CA ASN A 394 28.26 -23.09 4.75
C ASN A 394 27.96 -24.28 5.69
N ALA A 395 28.38 -24.27 6.96
CA ALA A 395 27.99 -25.30 7.93
C ALA A 395 26.49 -25.22 8.25
N THR A 396 25.96 -24.02 8.50
CA THR A 396 24.52 -23.79 8.71
C THR A 396 23.72 -24.18 7.46
N TYR A 397 24.22 -23.91 6.25
CA TYR A 397 23.58 -24.41 5.01
C TYR A 397 23.58 -25.93 4.87
N ARG A 398 24.65 -26.62 5.28
CA ARG A 398 24.69 -28.09 5.28
C ARG A 398 23.63 -28.65 6.24
N ARG A 399 23.43 -28.03 7.41
CA ARG A 399 22.33 -28.34 8.36
C ARG A 399 20.94 -28.06 7.76
N LEU A 400 20.76 -26.93 7.08
CA LEU A 400 19.50 -26.57 6.42
C LEU A 400 19.17 -27.52 5.26
N ALA A 401 20.17 -27.96 4.49
CA ALA A 401 20.01 -28.95 3.43
C ALA A 401 19.60 -30.32 3.97
N ARG A 402 20.13 -30.73 5.13
CA ARG A 402 19.70 -31.95 5.85
C ARG A 402 18.25 -31.89 6.28
N LEU A 403 17.82 -30.77 6.86
CA LEU A 403 16.44 -30.56 7.24
C LEU A 403 15.51 -30.57 6.02
N ALA A 404 15.93 -29.95 4.92
CA ALA A 404 15.20 -29.96 3.64
C ALA A 404 15.07 -31.38 3.08
N SER A 405 16.14 -32.17 3.08
CA SER A 405 16.08 -33.56 2.63
C SER A 405 15.16 -34.42 3.50
N ALA A 406 15.33 -34.35 4.83
CA ALA A 406 14.55 -35.14 5.77
C ALA A 406 13.04 -34.82 5.80
N THR A 407 12.62 -33.62 5.38
CA THR A 407 11.21 -33.17 5.50
C THR A 407 10.51 -32.86 4.18
N ALA A 408 11.22 -32.39 3.16
CA ALA A 408 10.70 -32.19 1.81
C ALA A 408 11.04 -33.33 0.84
N GLY A 409 12.02 -34.18 1.14
CA GLY A 409 12.43 -35.28 0.24
C GLY A 409 13.21 -34.82 -0.99
N VAL A 410 13.88 -33.66 -0.91
CA VAL A 410 14.87 -33.19 -1.88
C VAL A 410 16.26 -33.75 -1.55
N ASP A 411 17.20 -33.72 -2.48
CA ASP A 411 18.57 -34.18 -2.23
C ASP A 411 19.39 -33.15 -1.40
N GLU A 412 20.26 -33.64 -0.49
CA GLU A 412 21.06 -32.78 0.39
C GLU A 412 22.13 -32.00 -0.40
N ASP A 413 22.74 -32.61 -1.42
CA ASP A 413 23.75 -31.96 -2.25
C ASP A 413 23.13 -31.03 -3.30
N ASP A 414 21.93 -31.32 -3.83
CA ASP A 414 21.16 -30.38 -4.65
C ASP A 414 20.82 -29.09 -3.88
N VAL A 415 20.25 -29.22 -2.68
CA VAL A 415 19.92 -28.05 -1.85
C VAL A 415 21.18 -27.30 -1.46
N PHE A 416 22.23 -27.99 -1.03
CA PHE A 416 23.49 -27.34 -0.63
C PHE A 416 24.16 -26.63 -1.82
N ARG A 417 24.14 -27.20 -3.03
CA ARG A 417 24.71 -26.58 -4.25
C ARG A 417 24.02 -25.26 -4.63
N LEU A 418 22.72 -25.11 -4.33
CA LEU A 418 22.00 -23.85 -4.52
C LEU A 418 22.33 -22.77 -3.47
N LEU A 419 22.86 -23.17 -2.31
CA LEU A 419 23.07 -22.31 -1.14
C LEU A 419 24.53 -21.95 -0.88
N ALA A 420 25.45 -22.85 -1.19
CA ALA A 420 26.87 -22.75 -0.84
C ALA A 420 27.52 -21.47 -1.37
N ILE A 421 28.36 -20.87 -0.54
CA ILE A 421 29.19 -19.71 -0.89
C ILE A 421 30.60 -20.21 -1.23
N SER A 422 31.13 -19.72 -2.36
CA SER A 422 32.52 -19.95 -2.79
C SER A 422 33.52 -19.38 -1.77
N ASP A 423 34.60 -20.11 -1.51
CA ASP A 423 35.78 -19.64 -0.79
C ASP A 423 36.71 -18.77 -1.66
N LYS A 424 36.46 -18.73 -2.98
CA LYS A 424 37.24 -18.05 -4.01
C LYS A 424 36.45 -16.93 -4.69
N PRO A 425 37.12 -15.87 -5.19
CA PRO A 425 36.51 -14.88 -6.07
C PRO A 425 35.88 -15.53 -7.32
N ALA A 426 34.92 -14.85 -7.94
CA ALA A 426 34.49 -15.20 -9.29
C ALA A 426 35.54 -14.82 -10.36
N GLU A 427 35.30 -15.24 -11.60
CA GLU A 427 36.18 -14.99 -12.76
C GLU A 427 36.40 -13.49 -13.05
N ASP A 428 35.44 -12.63 -12.67
CA ASP A 428 35.53 -11.17 -12.76
C ASP A 428 36.25 -10.53 -11.55
N GLY A 429 36.76 -11.33 -10.62
CA GLY A 429 37.36 -10.90 -9.36
C GLY A 429 36.36 -10.49 -8.27
N SER A 430 35.05 -10.64 -8.48
CA SER A 430 34.05 -10.21 -7.50
C SER A 430 34.02 -11.13 -6.26
N LEU A 431 33.89 -10.48 -5.09
CA LEU A 431 33.96 -11.12 -3.76
C LEU A 431 32.58 -11.27 -3.08
N ASN A 432 31.53 -10.65 -3.64
CA ASN A 432 30.18 -10.60 -3.06
C ASN A 432 29.15 -11.21 -4.02
N THR A 433 29.48 -12.38 -4.57
CA THR A 433 28.69 -13.13 -5.55
C THR A 433 27.33 -13.59 -5.00
N GLY A 434 27.32 -14.07 -3.76
CA GLY A 434 26.16 -14.74 -3.15
C GLY A 434 26.06 -16.21 -3.56
N ASN A 435 24.84 -16.72 -3.63
CA ASN A 435 24.51 -18.09 -4.05
C ASN A 435 23.44 -18.08 -5.15
N ALA A 436 23.04 -19.27 -5.63
CA ALA A 436 22.12 -19.39 -6.76
C ALA A 436 20.73 -18.77 -6.51
N VAL A 437 20.26 -18.71 -5.25
CA VAL A 437 18.95 -18.17 -4.83
C VAL A 437 18.99 -16.70 -4.39
N THR A 438 20.17 -16.07 -4.35
CA THR A 438 20.35 -14.67 -3.92
C THR A 438 19.52 -13.68 -4.75
N VAL A 439 19.26 -13.97 -6.04
CA VAL A 439 18.38 -13.14 -6.91
C VAL A 439 16.91 -13.21 -6.46
N ASP A 440 16.44 -14.40 -6.11
CA ASP A 440 15.06 -14.64 -5.66
C ASP A 440 14.82 -13.95 -4.31
N LEU A 441 15.79 -14.00 -3.40
CA LEU A 441 15.70 -13.29 -2.13
C LEU A 441 15.72 -11.77 -2.32
N LYS A 442 16.56 -11.25 -3.23
CA LYS A 442 16.54 -9.82 -3.61
C LYS A 442 15.16 -9.40 -4.13
N LEU A 443 14.47 -10.26 -4.89
CA LEU A 443 13.10 -10.02 -5.36
C LEU A 443 12.08 -10.07 -4.21
N ALA A 444 12.13 -11.06 -3.32
CA ALA A 444 11.25 -11.17 -2.17
C ALA A 444 11.36 -9.95 -1.23
N VAL A 445 12.59 -9.57 -0.87
CA VAL A 445 12.89 -8.38 -0.07
C VAL A 445 12.45 -7.09 -0.77
N LYS A 446 12.55 -7.00 -2.11
CA LYS A 446 12.00 -5.88 -2.88
C LYS A 446 10.47 -5.82 -2.79
N MET A 447 9.78 -6.96 -2.85
CA MET A 447 8.32 -7.01 -2.69
C MET A 447 7.87 -6.57 -1.30
N ALA A 448 8.58 -6.96 -0.23
CA ALA A 448 8.30 -6.50 1.13
C ALA A 448 8.47 -4.99 1.32
N ARG A 449 9.55 -4.43 0.75
CA ARG A 449 9.83 -2.99 0.78
C ARG A 449 8.78 -2.17 0.04
N LEU A 450 8.25 -2.66 -1.09
CA LEU A 450 7.15 -2.00 -1.81
C LEU A 450 5.85 -1.92 -0.99
N THR A 451 5.60 -2.89 -0.11
CA THR A 451 4.46 -2.91 0.81
C THR A 451 4.73 -2.24 2.16
N GLY A 452 5.91 -1.65 2.37
CA GLY A 452 6.29 -0.99 3.63
C GLY A 452 6.41 -1.94 4.84
N VAL A 453 6.53 -3.24 4.62
CA VAL A 453 6.51 -4.23 5.71
C VAL A 453 7.85 -4.20 6.46
N HIS A 454 7.76 -3.90 7.77
CA HIS A 454 8.90 -3.83 8.68
C HIS A 454 8.92 -5.02 9.64
N VAL A 455 7.90 -5.14 10.50
CA VAL A 455 7.82 -6.21 11.51
C VAL A 455 7.26 -7.51 10.96
N SER A 456 7.56 -8.63 11.64
CA SER A 456 7.08 -9.97 11.33
C SER A 456 6.40 -10.58 12.57
N PRO A 457 5.22 -11.21 12.44
CA PRO A 457 4.44 -11.33 11.21
C PRO A 457 3.77 -10.00 10.83
N THR A 458 3.52 -9.82 9.53
CA THR A 458 2.57 -8.82 9.02
C THR A 458 1.64 -9.50 8.03
N VAL A 459 0.35 -9.15 8.05
CA VAL A 459 -0.67 -9.73 7.16
C VAL A 459 -1.25 -8.66 6.25
N LEU A 460 -1.38 -8.97 4.97
CA LEU A 460 -2.11 -8.16 3.99
C LEU A 460 -3.28 -8.96 3.44
N LEU A 461 -4.41 -8.31 3.23
CA LEU A 461 -5.50 -8.81 2.39
C LEU A 461 -5.57 -7.93 1.15
N ASP A 462 -5.46 -8.55 -0.03
CA ASP A 462 -5.52 -7.89 -1.34
C ASP A 462 -4.58 -6.67 -1.49
N GLY A 463 -3.39 -6.77 -0.88
CA GLY A 463 -2.36 -5.75 -0.85
C GLY A 463 -2.54 -4.67 0.24
N VAL A 464 -3.58 -4.74 1.07
CA VAL A 464 -3.81 -3.80 2.19
C VAL A 464 -3.38 -4.45 3.50
N VAL A 465 -2.49 -3.77 4.25
CA VAL A 465 -2.02 -4.22 5.58
C VAL A 465 -3.18 -4.23 6.58
N GLN A 466 -3.30 -5.35 7.30
CA GLN A 466 -4.32 -5.62 8.30
C GLN A 466 -3.69 -5.52 9.69
N GLY A 467 -3.83 -4.35 10.33
CA GLY A 467 -3.14 -4.00 11.58
C GLY A 467 -3.81 -4.53 12.86
N ASP A 468 -4.97 -5.13 12.72
CA ASP A 468 -5.76 -5.86 13.72
C ASP A 468 -5.30 -7.32 13.88
N VAL A 469 -4.84 -7.94 12.78
CA VAL A 469 -4.40 -9.35 12.74
C VAL A 469 -3.17 -9.58 13.61
N SER A 470 -3.32 -10.40 14.65
CA SER A 470 -2.27 -10.70 15.61
C SER A 470 -1.75 -12.13 15.49
N SER A 471 -0.45 -12.34 15.76
CA SER A 471 0.12 -13.67 16.01
C SER A 471 -0.53 -14.41 17.18
N GLY A 472 -1.29 -13.70 18.02
CA GLY A 472 -2.06 -14.26 19.12
C GLY A 472 -3.43 -14.83 18.75
N TRP A 473 -3.94 -14.60 17.54
CA TRP A 473 -5.32 -14.97 17.19
C TRP A 473 -5.59 -16.48 17.25
N THR A 474 -6.79 -16.83 17.69
CA THR A 474 -7.32 -18.20 17.70
C THR A 474 -8.01 -18.55 16.38
N LEU A 475 -8.43 -19.81 16.22
CA LEU A 475 -9.19 -20.24 15.04
C LEU A 475 -10.51 -19.45 14.89
N GLU A 476 -11.17 -19.15 16.01
CA GLU A 476 -12.46 -18.47 16.06
C GLU A 476 -12.32 -17.02 15.60
N GLN A 477 -11.29 -16.31 16.07
CA GLN A 477 -11.01 -14.92 15.65
C GLN A 477 -10.65 -14.83 14.17
N TRP A 478 -9.85 -15.78 13.66
CA TRP A 478 -9.62 -15.91 12.21
C TRP A 478 -10.91 -16.22 11.46
N THR A 479 -11.76 -17.12 11.95
CA THR A 479 -13.03 -17.51 11.31
C THR A 479 -14.01 -16.33 11.23
N GLU A 480 -14.14 -15.55 12.30
CA GLU A 480 -14.94 -14.33 12.36
C GLU A 480 -14.42 -13.28 11.36
N TRP A 481 -13.12 -12.99 11.39
CA TRP A 481 -12.50 -11.99 10.53
C TRP A 481 -12.52 -12.38 9.04
N LEU A 482 -12.26 -13.65 8.71
CA LEU A 482 -12.37 -14.18 7.35
C LEU A 482 -13.83 -14.10 6.86
N GLY A 483 -14.80 -14.41 7.74
CA GLY A 483 -16.22 -14.20 7.46
C GLY A 483 -16.55 -12.74 7.13
N ALA A 484 -16.06 -11.79 7.93
CA ALA A 484 -16.31 -10.36 7.73
C ALA A 484 -15.66 -9.74 6.47
N ASN A 485 -14.63 -10.39 5.89
CA ASN A 485 -13.83 -9.80 4.81
C ASN A 485 -13.87 -10.57 3.46
N ILE A 486 -14.35 -11.82 3.42
CA ILE A 486 -14.30 -12.70 2.22
C ILE A 486 -15.70 -13.26 1.85
N ALA A 487 -16.72 -13.07 2.69
CA ALA A 487 -18.03 -13.67 2.48
C ALA A 487 -19.00 -12.81 1.67
N GLU A 488 -18.89 -12.87 0.33
CA GLU A 488 -20.05 -12.76 -0.57
C GLU A 488 -19.90 -13.62 -1.83
#